data_AF-A0A9C8ML82-F1
#
_entry.id   AF-A0A9C8ML82-F1
#
_cell.length_a   1.000
_cell.length_b   1.000
_cell.length_c   1.000
_cell.angle_alpha   90.00
_cell.angle_beta   90.00
_cell.angle_gamma   90.00
#
_symmetry.space_group_name_H-M   'P 1'
#
loop_
_entity.id
_entity.type
_entity.pdbx_description
1 polymer ?
#
loop_
_entity_poly.entity_id
_entity_poly.type
_entity_poly.pdbx_seq_one_letter_code
_entity_poly.pdbx_strand_id
1 'polypeptide(L)' 'MTCYDLHSHSIASDGALSPEDLIARAIAQGVDVLALTDHDGTEGLVAA' A
#
# COMPACT_ATOMS: atom_id res chain seq x y z
N MET A 1 9.13 0.57 18.92
CA MET A 1 9.72 -0.25 17.83
C MET A 1 8.94 0.10 16.59
N THR A 2 9.59 0.47 15.50
CA THR A 2 8.89 0.82 14.25
C THR A 2 8.32 -0.43 13.59
N CYS A 3 7.07 -0.38 13.16
CA CYS A 3 6.33 -1.44 12.48
C CYS A 3 6.35 -1.21 10.97
N TYR A 4 6.75 -2.22 10.20
CA TYR A 4 6.94 -2.13 8.75
C TYR A 4 6.07 -3.17 8.04
N ASP A 5 5.36 -2.73 7.00
CA ASP A 5 4.77 -3.59 5.97
C ASP A 5 5.49 -3.30 4.65
N LEU A 6 6.27 -4.26 4.16
CA LEU A 6 7.16 -4.06 3.01
C LEU A 6 6.66 -4.76 1.74
N HIS A 7 5.43 -5.28 1.74
CA HIS A 7 4.90 -6.02 0.61
C HIS A 7 3.37 -5.98 0.59
N SER A 8 2.81 -5.00 -0.09
CA SER A 8 1.38 -4.78 -0.19
C SER A 8 0.97 -4.44 -1.62
N HIS A 9 -0.13 -5.03 -2.06
CA HIS A 9 -0.69 -4.86 -3.40
C HIS A 9 -2.00 -4.07 -3.32
N SER A 10 -2.21 -3.14 -4.25
CA SER A 10 -3.45 -2.38 -4.42
C SER A 10 -4.32 -2.97 -5.54
N ILE A 11 -5.50 -2.40 -5.76
CA ILE A 11 -6.36 -2.74 -6.90
C ILE A 11 -5.75 -2.39 -8.27
N ALA A 12 -4.64 -1.65 -8.32
CA ALA A 12 -3.89 -1.47 -9.56
C ALA A 12 -3.21 -2.78 -10.02
N SER A 13 -3.07 -3.77 -9.14
CA SER A 13 -2.64 -5.12 -9.47
C SER A 13 -3.64 -6.18 -8.96
N ASP A 14 -3.25 -7.06 -8.04
CA ASP A 14 -4.08 -8.15 -7.48
C ASP A 14 -4.51 -7.92 -6.02
N GLY A 15 -4.34 -6.69 -5.52
CA GLY A 15 -4.79 -6.25 -4.21
C GLY A 15 -6.30 -5.98 -4.14
N ALA A 16 -6.79 -5.79 -2.91
CA ALA A 16 -8.22 -5.62 -2.64
C ALA A 16 -8.64 -4.17 -2.31
N LEU A 17 -7.69 -3.26 -2.12
CA LEU A 17 -7.92 -1.89 -1.66
C LEU A 17 -7.22 -0.89 -2.59
N SER A 18 -7.76 0.32 -2.71
CA SER A 18 -7.02 1.40 -3.37
C SER A 18 -5.74 1.74 -2.59
N PRO A 19 -4.76 2.40 -3.22
CA PRO A 19 -3.57 2.88 -2.52
C PRO A 19 -3.91 3.72 -1.26
N GLU A 20 -4.92 4.57 -1.33
CA GLU A 20 -5.38 5.40 -0.21
C GLU A 20 -6.02 4.56 0.90
N ASP A 21 -6.86 3.59 0.52
CA ASP A 21 -7.50 2.68 1.47
C ASP A 21 -6.49 1.74 2.15
N LEU A 22 -5.43 1.34 1.45
CA LEU A 22 -4.30 0.59 2.03
C LEU A 22 -3.60 1.40 3.10
N ILE A 23 -3.29 2.68 2.82
CA ILE A 23 -2.65 3.59 3.78
C ILE A 23 -3.55 3.78 5.00
N ALA A 24 -4.86 4.03 4.79
CA ALA A 24 -5.81 4.18 5.88
C ALA A 24 -5.87 2.92 6.77
N ARG A 25 -5.85 1.73 6.15
CA ARG A 25 -5.79 0.45 6.88
C ARG A 25 -4.48 0.29 7.63
N ALA A 26 -3.34 0.62 7.03
CA ALA A 26 -2.02 0.53 7.65
C ALA A 26 -1.94 1.39 8.91
N ILE A 27 -2.43 2.63 8.84
CA ILE A 27 -2.54 3.53 10.00
C ILE A 27 -3.42 2.91 11.09
N ALA A 28 -4.59 2.36 10.72
CA ALA A 28 -5.50 1.72 11.69
C ALA A 28 -4.89 0.48 12.38
N GLN A 29 -3.93 -0.19 11.73
CA GLN A 29 -3.22 -1.35 12.26
C GLN A 29 -1.89 -0.99 12.96
N GLY A 30 -1.53 0.29 13.04
CA GLY A 30 -0.28 0.73 13.67
C GLY A 30 0.98 0.38 12.87
N VAL A 31 0.87 0.34 11.54
CA VAL A 31 2.03 0.23 10.64
C VAL A 31 2.61 1.63 10.42
N ASP A 32 3.88 1.81 10.74
CA ASP A 32 4.57 3.10 10.63
C ASP A 32 5.09 3.37 9.21
N VAL A 33 5.47 2.31 8.49
CA VAL A 33 6.01 2.40 7.12
C VAL A 33 5.39 1.30 6.27
N LEU A 34 4.83 1.70 5.12
CA LEU A 34 4.23 0.79 4.15
C LEU A 34 4.91 0.93 2.78
N ALA A 35 5.25 -0.19 2.14
CA ALA A 35 5.66 -0.25 0.74
C ALA A 35 4.51 -0.77 -0.14
N LEU A 36 4.15 0.00 -1.17
CA LEU A 36 3.26 -0.43 -2.23
C LEU A 36 4.08 -1.14 -3.31
N THR A 37 3.79 -2.41 -3.57
CA THR A 37 4.55 -3.30 -4.45
C THR A 37 3.64 -3.96 -5.49
N ASP A 38 2.90 -3.15 -6.24
CA ASP A 38 2.06 -3.64 -7.33
C ASP A 38 2.87 -4.38 -8.41
N HIS A 39 2.21 -5.32 -9.10
CA HIS A 39 2.83 -6.12 -10.16
C HIS A 39 3.20 -5.27 -11.37
N ASP A 40 4.41 -5.50 -11.90
CA ASP A 40 4.89 -5.09 -13.23
C ASP A 40 4.79 -3.59 -13.59
N GLY A 41 4.47 -2.71 -12.64
CA GLY A 41 4.23 -1.30 -12.91
C GLY A 41 4.11 -0.39 -11.68
N THR A 42 3.63 0.83 -11.92
CA THR A 42 3.49 1.91 -10.91
C THR A 42 2.14 2.63 -11.02
N GLU A 43 1.14 1.98 -11.61
CA GLU A 43 -0.22 2.48 -11.81
C GLU A 43 -0.95 2.76 -10.49
N GLY A 44 -0.52 2.11 -9.40
CA GLY A 44 -0.96 2.41 -8.03
C GLY A 44 -0.44 3.74 -7.48
N LEU A 45 0.40 4.47 -8.22
CA LEU A 45 0.81 5.83 -7.89
C LEU A 45 -0.22 6.83 -8.45
N VAL A 46 -0.84 7.64 -7.60
CA VAL A 46 -1.61 8.79 -8.09
C VAL A 46 -0.62 9.85 -8.60
N ALA A 47 -0.94 10.52 -9.71
CA ALA A 47 -0.12 11.60 -10.25
C ALA A 47 0.11 12.70 -9.19
N ALA A 48 1.38 13.11 -9.05
CA ALA A 48 1.82 14.16 -8.14
C ALA A 48 1.29 15.56 -8.52
#